data_AF-A0A9X4GFQ3-F1
#
_entry.id   AF-A0A9X4GFQ3-F1
#
_cell.length_a   1.000
_cell.length_b   1.000
_cell.length_c   1.000
_cell.angle_alpha   90.00
_cell.angle_beta   90.00
_cell.angle_gamma   90.00
#
_symmetry.space_group_name_H-M   'P 1'
#
loop_
_entity.id
_entity.type
_entity.pdbx_description
1 polymer ?
#
loop_
_entity_poly.entity_id
_entity_poly.type
_entity_poly.pdbx_seq_one_letter_code
_entity_poly.pdbx_strand_id
1 'polypeptide(L)'
;MFFGANTPTEVGSFVISLVGPIFIGVAAAGFTAYFALRRFYRERWWEKKHAAYGQLIDILIEMKLIYASAVIHFERIYQAERRLEDVPDYYFEWGRFNELKKELRRSFILAPISLSANTKELLDDFFSLDASANESIYEEGYPEQAAYGDMVKDVEDIISLIVEDAKKELNFN
;
A
#
# COMPACT_ATOMS: atom_id res chain seq x y z
N MET A 1 -12.62 -24.33 -78.81
CA MET A 1 -12.49 -22.98 -78.20
C MET A 1 -13.64 -22.83 -77.21
N PHE A 2 -13.46 -23.29 -75.97
CA PHE A 2 -14.46 -23.13 -74.91
C PHE A 2 -13.93 -22.08 -73.95
N PHE A 3 -14.44 -20.86 -74.06
CA PHE A 3 -14.25 -19.85 -73.02
C PHE A 3 -15.32 -20.09 -71.96
N GLY A 4 -14.93 -20.64 -70.82
CA GLY A 4 -15.77 -20.70 -69.63
C GLY A 4 -15.98 -19.29 -69.10
N ALA A 5 -17.20 -18.78 -69.23
CA ALA A 5 -17.61 -17.53 -68.62
C ALA A 5 -17.89 -17.79 -67.13
N ASN A 6 -17.02 -17.30 -66.25
CA ASN A 6 -17.26 -17.32 -64.81
C ASN A 6 -18.49 -16.45 -64.52
N THR A 7 -19.51 -17.05 -63.91
CA THR A 7 -20.76 -16.35 -63.60
C THR A 7 -20.57 -15.40 -62.40
N PRO A 8 -21.21 -14.22 -62.35
CA PRO A 8 -21.09 -13.27 -61.23
C PRO A 8 -21.43 -13.88 -59.86
N THR A 9 -22.23 -14.96 -59.87
CA THR A 9 -22.68 -15.72 -58.71
C THR A 9 -21.58 -16.54 -58.04
N GLU A 10 -20.58 -17.05 -58.78
CA GLU A 10 -19.46 -17.81 -58.21
C GLU A 10 -18.47 -16.91 -57.46
N VAL A 11 -18.25 -15.70 -57.96
CA VAL A 11 -17.33 -14.72 -57.36
C VAL A 11 -17.89 -14.15 -56.06
N GLY A 12 -19.20 -13.90 -55.99
CA GLY A 12 -19.88 -13.43 -54.78
C GLY A 12 -19.91 -14.48 -53.65
N SER A 13 -20.11 -15.75 -54.01
CA SER A 13 -20.07 -16.89 -53.08
C SER A 13 -18.68 -17.07 -52.43
N PHE A 14 -17.62 -16.94 -53.23
CA PHE A 14 -16.24 -17.11 -52.77
C PHE A 14 -15.78 -15.97 -51.85
N VAL A 15 -16.16 -14.72 -52.14
CA VAL A 15 -15.81 -13.56 -51.31
C VAL A 15 -16.54 -13.58 -49.96
N ILE A 16 -17.83 -13.96 -49.92
CA ILE A 16 -18.59 -14.07 -48.65
C ILE A 16 -18.07 -15.24 -47.79
N SER A 17 -17.70 -16.36 -48.42
CA SER A 17 -17.11 -17.54 -47.77
C SER A 17 -15.74 -17.26 -47.13
N LEU A 18 -14.92 -16.41 -47.74
CA LEU A 18 -13.56 -16.12 -47.26
C LEU A 18 -13.52 -14.95 -46.27
N VAL A 19 -14.37 -13.95 -46.45
CA VAL A 19 -14.38 -12.72 -45.65
C VAL A 19 -15.00 -12.95 -44.27
N GLY A 20 -16.05 -13.78 -44.15
CA GLY A 20 -16.67 -14.11 -42.86
C GLY A 20 -15.71 -14.73 -41.83
N PRO A 21 -14.97 -15.80 -42.18
CA PRO A 21 -13.98 -16.42 -41.30
C PRO A 21 -12.81 -15.50 -40.92
N ILE A 22 -12.40 -14.60 -41.83
CA ILE A 22 -11.37 -13.59 -41.52
C ILE A 22 -11.87 -12.61 -40.46
N PHE A 23 -13.12 -12.12 -40.57
CA PHE A 23 -13.70 -11.25 -39.55
C PHE A 23 -13.86 -11.95 -38.21
N ILE A 24 -14.28 -13.22 -38.20
CA ILE A 24 -14.38 -14.02 -36.96
C ILE A 24 -12.99 -14.22 -36.35
N GLY A 25 -11.97 -14.51 -37.16
CA GLY A 25 -10.58 -14.65 -36.70
C GLY A 25 -10.01 -13.36 -36.11
N VAL A 26 -10.26 -12.21 -36.77
CA VAL A 26 -9.84 -10.88 -36.28
C VAL A 26 -10.58 -10.50 -35.00
N ALA A 27 -11.90 -10.75 -34.93
CA ALA A 27 -12.70 -10.46 -33.74
C ALA A 27 -12.29 -11.36 -32.55
N ALA A 28 -12.08 -12.65 -32.78
CA ALA A 28 -11.60 -13.58 -31.76
C ALA A 28 -10.20 -13.20 -31.26
N ALA A 29 -9.27 -12.87 -32.16
CA ALA A 29 -7.94 -12.41 -31.79
C ALA A 29 -7.98 -11.10 -30.97
N GLY A 30 -8.84 -10.14 -31.36
CA GLY A 30 -9.07 -8.92 -30.59
C GLY A 30 -9.63 -9.18 -29.20
N PHE A 31 -10.57 -10.14 -29.07
CA PHE A 31 -11.16 -10.52 -27.79
C PHE A 31 -10.16 -11.24 -26.88
N THR A 32 -9.37 -12.15 -27.43
CA THR A 32 -8.27 -12.83 -26.71
C THR A 32 -7.20 -11.83 -26.28
N ALA A 33 -6.81 -10.90 -27.15
CA ALA A 33 -5.85 -9.85 -26.80
C ALA A 33 -6.41 -8.94 -25.70
N TYR A 34 -7.67 -8.51 -25.80
CA TYR A 34 -8.34 -7.72 -24.77
C TYR A 34 -8.40 -8.44 -23.42
N PHE A 35 -8.76 -9.74 -23.41
CA PHE A 35 -8.82 -10.54 -22.19
C PHE A 35 -7.42 -10.77 -21.59
N ALA A 36 -6.43 -11.05 -22.43
CA ALA A 36 -5.04 -11.20 -22.00
C ALA A 36 -4.50 -9.89 -21.40
N LEU A 37 -4.68 -8.76 -22.10
CA LEU A 37 -4.31 -7.42 -21.59
C LEU A 37 -4.99 -7.16 -20.25
N ARG A 38 -6.31 -7.38 -20.14
CA ARG A 38 -7.05 -7.16 -18.89
C ARG A 38 -6.55 -8.04 -17.74
N ARG A 39 -6.21 -9.31 -18.01
CA ARG A 39 -5.64 -10.22 -17.01
C ARG A 39 -4.24 -9.78 -16.58
N PHE A 40 -3.37 -9.42 -17.53
CA PHE A 40 -2.02 -8.93 -17.24
C PHE A 40 -2.02 -7.59 -16.49
N TYR A 41 -2.90 -6.65 -16.86
CA TYR A 41 -3.07 -5.40 -16.11
C TYR A 41 -3.57 -5.68 -14.70
N ARG A 42 -4.51 -6.62 -14.53
CA ARG A 42 -5.00 -7.01 -13.21
C ARG A 42 -3.92 -7.66 -12.36
N GLU A 43 -3.14 -8.59 -12.90
CA GLU A 43 -2.05 -9.27 -12.18
C GLU A 43 -0.92 -8.31 -11.81
N ARG A 44 -0.45 -7.49 -12.75
CA ARG A 44 0.57 -6.47 -12.46
C ARG A 44 0.09 -5.39 -11.50
N TRP A 45 -1.19 -5.02 -11.55
CA TRP A 45 -1.76 -4.06 -10.61
C TRP A 45 -1.87 -4.65 -9.21
N TRP A 46 -2.24 -5.93 -9.11
CA TRP A 46 -2.26 -6.67 -7.85
C TRP A 46 -0.89 -6.83 -7.21
N GLU A 47 0.12 -7.22 -7.98
CA GLU A 47 1.50 -7.30 -7.49
C GLU A 47 1.99 -5.95 -6.98
N LYS A 48 1.70 -4.86 -7.72
CA LYS A 48 2.03 -3.50 -7.31
C LYS A 48 1.30 -3.08 -6.03
N LYS A 49 0.01 -3.41 -5.89
CA LYS A 49 -0.75 -3.14 -4.66
C LYS A 49 -0.17 -3.90 -3.47
N HIS A 50 0.06 -5.21 -3.60
CA HIS A 50 0.63 -6.02 -2.53
C HIS A 50 2.00 -5.50 -2.10
N ALA A 51 2.86 -5.11 -3.06
CA ALA A 51 4.15 -4.50 -2.75
C ALA A 51 4.00 -3.16 -2.00
N ALA A 52 3.04 -2.32 -2.39
CA ALA A 52 2.77 -1.05 -1.72
C ALA A 52 2.24 -1.24 -0.29
N TYR A 53 1.30 -2.17 -0.08
CA TYR A 53 0.79 -2.51 1.26
C TYR A 53 1.89 -3.14 2.13
N GLY A 54 2.72 -4.03 1.59
CA GLY A 54 3.84 -4.63 2.31
C GLY A 54 4.84 -3.58 2.78
N GLN A 55 5.29 -2.70 1.87
CA GLN A 55 6.19 -1.59 2.22
C GLN A 55 5.58 -0.66 3.28
N LEU A 56 4.28 -0.39 3.19
CA LEU A 56 3.59 0.45 4.17
C LEU A 56 3.58 -0.18 5.57
N ILE A 57 3.22 -1.46 5.64
CA ILE A 57 3.17 -2.22 6.89
C ILE A 57 4.57 -2.33 7.50
N ASP A 58 5.60 -2.60 6.70
CA ASP A 58 6.99 -2.69 7.17
C ASP A 58 7.44 -1.37 7.82
N ILE A 59 7.15 -0.22 7.19
CA ILE A 59 7.46 1.10 7.76
C ILE A 59 6.74 1.31 9.10
N LEU A 60 5.45 1.00 9.18
CA LEU A 60 4.67 1.17 10.41
C LEU A 60 5.16 0.25 11.54
N ILE A 61 5.53 -1.00 11.23
CA ILE A 61 6.12 -1.93 12.20
C ILE A 61 7.45 -1.38 12.72
N GLU A 62 8.30 -0.86 11.83
CA GLU A 62 9.59 -0.29 12.25
C GLU A 62 9.39 0.94 13.15
N MET A 63 8.42 1.81 12.81
CA MET A 63 8.05 2.95 13.67
C MET A 63 7.52 2.50 15.03
N LYS A 64 6.68 1.46 15.09
CA LYS A 64 6.21 0.86 16.35
C LYS A 64 7.36 0.37 17.23
N LEU A 65 8.34 -0.32 16.64
CA LEU A 65 9.53 -0.82 17.37
C LEU A 65 10.37 0.32 17.94
N ILE A 66 10.47 1.42 17.19
CA ILE A 66 11.13 2.64 17.65
C ILE A 66 10.37 3.25 18.84
N TYR A 67 9.04 3.39 18.78
CA TYR A 67 8.26 3.86 19.94
C TYR A 67 8.38 2.93 21.15
N ALA A 68 8.33 1.61 20.96
CA ALA A 68 8.50 0.65 22.05
C ALA A 68 9.89 0.77 22.71
N SER A 69 10.92 1.06 21.92
CA SER A 69 12.26 1.34 22.43
C SER A 69 12.30 2.66 23.21
N ALA A 70 11.54 3.67 22.79
CA ALA A 70 11.41 4.95 23.49
C ALA A 70 10.76 4.75 24.87
N VAL A 71 9.68 3.96 24.96
CA VAL A 71 9.02 3.63 26.24
C VAL A 71 10.02 3.08 27.25
N ILE A 72 10.80 2.08 26.84
CA ILE A 72 11.80 1.44 27.71
C ILE A 72 12.88 2.45 28.13
N HIS A 73 13.30 3.31 27.21
CA HIS A 73 14.31 4.32 27.47
C HIS A 73 13.85 5.36 28.49
N PHE A 74 12.70 5.99 28.23
CA PHE A 74 12.14 7.01 29.12
C PHE A 74 11.74 6.41 30.47
N GLU A 75 11.32 5.14 30.54
CA GLU A 75 11.06 4.46 31.81
C GLU A 75 12.35 4.28 32.62
N ARG A 76 13.47 3.94 31.95
CA ARG A 76 14.77 3.85 32.62
C ARG A 76 15.24 5.21 33.15
N ILE A 77 15.05 6.28 32.38
CA ILE A 77 15.35 7.65 32.83
C ILE A 77 14.54 7.98 34.07
N TYR A 78 13.22 7.78 34.01
CA TYR A 78 12.33 8.04 35.14
C TYR A 78 12.73 7.26 36.41
N GLN A 79 13.11 5.99 36.26
CA GLN A 79 13.59 5.18 37.37
C GLN A 79 14.95 5.64 37.91
N ALA A 80 15.88 6.04 37.04
CA ALA A 80 17.20 6.55 37.43
C ALA A 80 17.08 7.89 38.18
N GLU A 81 16.24 8.81 37.70
CA GLU A 81 15.92 10.07 38.36
C GLU A 81 15.33 9.84 39.76
N ARG A 82 14.39 8.90 39.87
CA ARG A 82 13.82 8.52 41.18
C ARG A 82 14.82 7.91 42.14
N ARG A 83 15.85 7.22 41.63
CA ARG A 83 16.90 6.57 42.44
C ARG A 83 18.12 7.45 42.68
N LEU A 84 18.17 8.65 42.08
CA LEU A 84 19.34 9.53 42.05
C LEU A 84 20.59 8.82 41.49
N GLU A 85 20.37 7.92 40.54
CA GLU A 85 21.42 7.19 39.83
C GLU A 85 21.79 7.91 38.53
N ASP A 86 22.97 7.62 37.99
CA ASP A 86 23.41 8.19 36.72
C ASP A 86 22.50 7.72 35.59
N VAL A 87 22.07 8.67 34.74
CA VAL A 87 21.13 8.37 33.66
C VAL A 87 21.87 7.58 32.58
N PRO A 88 21.42 6.38 32.20
CA PRO A 88 22.10 5.60 31.18
C PRO A 88 22.05 6.33 29.84
N ASP A 89 23.22 6.71 29.32
CA ASP A 89 23.38 7.29 27.98
C ASP A 89 23.04 6.23 26.93
N TYR A 90 21.80 6.28 26.46
CA TYR A 90 21.31 5.38 25.43
C TYR A 90 20.93 6.21 24.20
N TYR A 91 21.64 5.98 23.11
CA TYR A 91 21.40 6.65 21.85
C TYR A 91 20.11 6.12 21.21
N PHE A 92 19.11 7.00 21.10
CA PHE A 92 17.87 6.71 20.38
C PHE A 92 17.96 7.21 18.94
N GLU A 93 17.63 6.36 17.97
CA GLU A 93 17.72 6.70 16.55
C GLU A 93 16.51 7.52 16.04
N TRP A 94 16.30 8.73 16.59
CA TRP A 94 15.33 9.68 16.06
C TRP A 94 15.61 10.03 14.58
N GLY A 95 16.86 9.89 14.15
CA GLY A 95 17.24 10.00 12.74
C GLY A 95 16.50 8.99 11.85
N ARG A 96 16.52 7.71 12.24
CA ARG A 96 15.82 6.63 11.53
C ARG A 96 14.32 6.82 11.53
N PHE A 97 13.75 7.24 12.67
CA PHE A 97 12.33 7.57 12.78
C PHE A 97 11.91 8.67 11.79
N ASN A 98 12.70 9.73 11.69
CA ASN A 98 12.43 10.84 10.77
C ASN A 98 12.55 10.43 9.30
N GLU A 99 13.45 9.49 8.97
CA GLU A 99 13.54 8.90 7.64
C GLU A 99 12.28 8.09 7.32
N LEU A 100 11.86 7.21 8.23
CA LEU A 100 10.64 6.41 8.09
C LEU A 100 9.40 7.29 7.93
N LYS A 101 9.30 8.39 8.69
CA LYS A 101 8.19 9.36 8.55
C LYS A 101 8.18 10.02 7.16
N LYS A 102 9.36 10.31 6.57
CA LYS A 102 9.46 10.83 5.20
C LYS A 102 9.05 9.77 4.17
N GLU A 103 9.46 8.53 4.36
CA GLU A 103 9.07 7.40 3.50
C GLU A 103 7.56 7.15 3.58
N LEU A 104 6.98 7.16 4.78
CA LEU A 104 5.55 7.05 5.01
C LEU A 104 4.75 8.15 4.30
N ARG A 105 5.23 9.41 4.39
CA ARG A 105 4.62 10.53 3.66
C ARG A 105 4.70 10.37 2.14
N ARG A 106 5.80 9.83 1.61
CA ARG A 106 5.91 9.52 0.18
C ARG A 106 4.91 8.44 -0.22
N SER A 107 4.80 7.38 0.56
CA SER A 107 3.80 6.32 0.37
C SER A 107 2.37 6.87 0.41
N PHE A 108 2.08 7.81 1.32
CA PHE A 108 0.80 8.52 1.41
C PHE A 108 0.50 9.37 0.16
N ILE A 109 1.49 10.11 -0.38
CA ILE A 109 1.30 10.90 -1.60
C ILE A 109 1.02 9.98 -2.81
N LEU A 110 1.61 8.79 -2.83
CA LEU A 110 1.41 7.79 -3.87
C LEU A 110 0.13 6.93 -3.64
N ALA A 111 -0.45 6.99 -2.44
CA ALA A 111 -1.64 6.24 -2.03
C ALA A 111 -2.84 6.38 -2.98
N PRO A 112 -3.17 7.56 -3.57
CA PRO A 112 -4.29 7.66 -4.51
C PRO A 112 -4.13 6.81 -5.78
N ILE A 113 -2.90 6.37 -6.08
CA ILE A 113 -2.56 5.57 -7.26
C ILE A 113 -2.43 4.08 -6.89
N SER A 114 -2.02 3.76 -5.66
CA SER A 114 -1.64 2.41 -5.24
C SER A 114 -2.40 1.83 -4.03
N LEU A 115 -3.13 2.63 -3.27
CA LEU A 115 -3.80 2.26 -2.01
C LEU A 115 -5.28 2.67 -2.02
N SER A 116 -6.07 2.14 -1.08
CA SER A 116 -7.49 2.49 -0.94
C SER A 116 -7.68 3.88 -0.29
N ALA A 117 -8.90 4.42 -0.41
CA ALA A 117 -9.27 5.65 0.30
C ALA A 117 -9.25 5.46 1.83
N ASN A 118 -9.59 4.27 2.33
CA ASN A 118 -9.60 3.94 3.74
C ASN A 118 -8.17 3.87 4.32
N THR A 119 -7.22 3.25 3.59
CA THR A 119 -5.80 3.27 3.99
C THR A 119 -5.25 4.70 4.06
N LYS A 120 -5.71 5.60 3.19
CA LYS A 120 -5.31 7.01 3.24
C LYS A 120 -5.81 7.69 4.51
N GLU A 121 -7.06 7.46 4.90
CA GLU A 121 -7.63 8.00 6.15
C GLU A 121 -6.85 7.52 7.37
N LEU A 122 -6.57 6.21 7.45
CA LEU A 122 -5.76 5.62 8.54
C LEU A 122 -4.35 6.20 8.65
N LEU A 123 -3.74 6.59 7.52
CA LEU A 123 -2.44 7.26 7.52
C LEU A 123 -2.51 8.72 7.96
N ASP A 124 -3.62 9.40 7.67
CA ASP A 124 -3.86 10.77 8.14
C ASP A 124 -4.09 10.78 9.66
N ASP A 125 -4.83 9.79 10.16
CA ASP A 125 -5.01 9.54 11.60
C ASP A 125 -3.66 9.30 12.28
N PHE A 126 -2.79 8.47 11.69
CA PHE A 126 -1.43 8.27 12.21
C PHE A 126 -0.66 9.59 12.35
N PHE A 127 -0.68 10.45 11.32
CA PHE A 127 0.04 11.73 11.37
C PHE A 127 -0.54 12.68 12.42
N SER A 128 -1.85 12.63 12.63
CA SER A 128 -2.55 13.43 13.64
C SER A 128 -2.22 12.96 15.05
N LEU A 129 -2.20 11.64 15.27
CA LEU A 129 -1.81 11.02 16.54
C LEU A 129 -0.35 11.33 16.90
N ASP A 130 0.58 11.20 15.95
CA ASP A 130 1.99 11.54 16.18
C ASP A 130 2.21 13.04 16.46
N ALA A 131 1.41 13.93 15.84
CA ALA A 131 1.43 15.35 16.15
C ALA A 131 0.90 15.62 17.57
N SER A 132 -0.24 15.03 17.92
CA SER A 132 -0.86 15.16 19.24
C SER A 132 0.02 14.61 20.34
N ALA A 133 0.69 13.48 20.14
CA ALA A 133 1.60 12.90 21.12
C ALA A 133 2.81 13.81 21.40
N ASN A 134 3.36 14.46 20.36
CA ASN A 134 4.41 15.45 20.54
C ASN A 134 3.92 16.67 21.32
N GLU A 135 2.73 17.19 21.01
CA GLU A 135 2.11 18.30 21.74
C GLU A 135 1.89 17.94 23.21
N SER A 136 1.31 16.77 23.51
CA SER A 136 1.08 16.34 24.89
C SER A 136 2.38 16.16 25.69
N ILE A 137 3.46 15.66 25.06
CA ILE A 137 4.77 15.54 25.70
C ILE A 137 5.36 16.92 26.02
N TYR A 138 5.45 17.80 25.02
CA TYR A 138 6.23 19.04 25.14
C TYR A 138 5.46 20.23 25.71
N GLU A 139 4.14 20.28 25.52
CA GLU A 139 3.29 21.40 25.94
C GLU A 139 2.46 21.08 27.18
N GLU A 140 1.96 19.84 27.29
CA GLU A 140 1.08 19.43 28.40
C GLU A 140 1.83 18.73 29.55
N GLY A 141 3.11 18.38 29.34
CA GLY A 141 3.94 17.69 30.33
C GLY A 141 3.47 16.26 30.60
N TYR A 142 2.84 15.62 29.61
CA TYR A 142 2.42 14.23 29.71
C TYR A 142 3.65 13.31 29.74
N PRO A 143 3.67 12.27 30.60
CA PRO A 143 4.85 11.40 30.72
C PRO A 143 5.21 10.73 29.38
N GLU A 144 6.48 10.84 28.98
CA GLU A 144 6.95 10.37 27.67
C GLU A 144 6.74 8.86 27.50
N GLN A 145 6.94 8.09 28.57
CA GLN A 145 6.74 6.64 28.57
C GLN A 145 5.28 6.28 28.29
N ALA A 146 4.36 7.06 28.84
CA ALA A 146 2.93 6.86 28.66
C ALA A 146 2.52 7.25 27.22
N ALA A 147 2.96 8.42 26.73
CA ALA A 147 2.65 8.87 25.37
C ALA A 147 3.18 7.89 24.31
N TYR A 148 4.44 7.50 24.40
CA TYR A 148 4.99 6.52 23.46
C TYR A 148 4.36 5.13 23.63
N GLY A 149 3.93 4.78 24.83
CA GLY A 149 3.22 3.52 25.10
C GLY A 149 1.84 3.47 24.46
N ASP A 150 1.13 4.60 24.42
CA ASP A 150 -0.15 4.73 23.74
C ASP A 150 0.06 4.75 22.21
N MET A 151 1.08 5.45 21.71
CA MET A 151 1.47 5.39 20.29
C MET A 151 1.77 3.97 19.79
N VAL A 152 2.38 3.10 20.62
CA VAL A 152 2.60 1.69 20.25
C VAL A 152 1.29 0.94 20.02
N LYS A 153 0.25 1.23 20.81
CA LYS A 153 -1.07 0.60 20.66
C LYS A 153 -1.78 1.16 19.43
N ASP A 154 -1.79 2.48 19.28
CA ASP A 154 -2.46 3.16 18.18
C ASP A 154 -1.87 2.75 16.82
N VAL A 155 -0.54 2.62 16.73
CA VAL A 155 0.13 2.12 15.52
C VAL A 155 -0.23 0.66 15.24
N GLU A 156 -0.35 -0.19 16.26
CA GLU A 156 -0.78 -1.59 16.08
C GLU A 156 -2.20 -1.70 15.56
N ASP A 157 -3.11 -0.86 16.07
CA ASP A 157 -4.49 -0.80 15.62
C ASP A 157 -4.57 -0.32 14.16
N ILE A 158 -3.80 0.71 13.80
CA ILE A 158 -3.69 1.20 12.42
C ILE A 158 -3.14 0.12 11.49
N ILE A 159 -2.08 -0.59 11.88
CA ILE A 159 -1.54 -1.73 11.11
C ILE A 159 -2.63 -2.78 10.89
N SER A 160 -3.37 -3.14 11.93
CA SER A 160 -4.43 -4.15 11.87
C SER A 160 -5.55 -3.75 10.90
N LEU A 161 -5.98 -2.48 10.95
CA LEU A 161 -6.99 -1.93 10.05
C LEU A 161 -6.51 -1.87 8.60
N ILE A 162 -5.24 -1.49 8.36
CA ILE A 162 -4.62 -1.50 7.03
C ILE A 162 -4.52 -2.93 6.49
N VAL A 163 -4.19 -3.92 7.31
CA VAL A 163 -4.16 -5.34 6.92
C VAL A 163 -5.57 -5.83 6.55
N GLU A 164 -6.59 -5.45 7.31
CA GLU A 164 -7.98 -5.80 7.00
C GLU A 164 -8.45 -5.17 5.68
N ASP A 165 -8.11 -3.90 5.47
CA ASP A 165 -8.37 -3.19 4.21
C ASP A 165 -7.65 -3.85 3.03
N ALA A 166 -6.38 -4.21 3.21
CA ALA A 166 -5.59 -4.92 2.22
C ALA A 166 -6.24 -6.27 1.85
N LYS A 167 -6.73 -7.04 2.83
CA LYS A 167 -7.44 -8.32 2.57
C LYS A 167 -8.69 -8.12 1.72
N LYS A 168 -9.47 -7.07 1.99
CA LYS A 168 -10.70 -6.72 1.24
C LYS A 168 -10.36 -6.28 -0.20
N GLU A 169 -9.40 -5.38 -0.35
CA GLU A 169 -8.99 -4.84 -1.65
C GLU A 169 -8.28 -5.86 -2.54
N LEU A 170 -7.46 -6.71 -1.93
CA LEU A 170 -6.78 -7.82 -2.56
C LEU A 170 -7.63 -9.10 -2.48
N ASN A 171 -8.97 -8.99 -2.48
CA ASN A 171 -9.93 -10.07 -2.75
C ASN A 171 -9.53 -11.45 -2.18
N PHE A 172 -8.91 -11.47 -0.99
CA PHE A 172 -8.48 -12.67 -0.29
C PHE A 172 -9.73 -13.17 0.43
N ASN A 173 -10.61 -13.84 -0.31
CA ASN A 173 -11.62 -14.72 0.27
C ASN A 173 -10.97 -16.03 0.71
#